data_AF-A0AAW2RIP9-F1
#
_entry.id   AF-A0AAW2RIP9-F1
#
_cell.length_a   1.000
_cell.length_b   1.000
_cell.length_c   1.000
_cell.angle_alpha   90.00
_cell.angle_beta   90.00
_cell.angle_gamma   90.00
#
_symmetry.space_group_name_H-M   'P 1'
#
loop_
_entity.id
_entity.type
_entity.pdbx_description
1 polymer ?
#
loop_
_entity_poly.entity_id
_entity_poly.type
_entity_poly.pdbx_seq_one_letter_code
_entity_poly.pdbx_strand_id
1 'polypeptide(L)'
;MASQTTSNPNFPIKTVVVLVQENRSFDHMLGWMKTIKPGIDGVTGSESNPLSTADDLTSKRVFFGDGSLYVDQDPGHSIQDIFEQIFGVPWSQDSAAKQPTMQGFAQNAERKTNGMSDTVMNGFKPEAIPVYKELVAEFAVCDRWFAAVPASTQPNRLFVHSATSHGATSNDRKLLIEGYPQKTIFESLEEAGCTFGIYYQYPPATLFYKNLRKLKYLVNNFHQFDLHFKRHCKEGKLPNYVVLEQRYFDLKILPGNDDHRLMMSLKARNLSRKSMKH
;
A
#
# COMPACT_ATOMS: atom_id res chain seq x y z
N MET A 1 -45.75 -10.07 12.46
CA MET A 1 -45.03 -8.78 12.59
C MET A 1 -44.38 -8.49 11.25
N ALA A 2 -44.63 -7.29 10.71
CA ALA A 2 -44.24 -6.90 9.37
C ALA A 2 -42.72 -6.96 9.16
N SER A 3 -42.31 -7.59 8.05
CA SER A 3 -40.96 -7.49 7.52
C SER A 3 -40.68 -6.01 7.25
N GLN A 4 -39.78 -5.41 8.03
CA GLN A 4 -39.18 -4.14 7.66
C GLN A 4 -38.26 -4.41 6.47
N THR A 5 -38.77 -4.15 5.27
CA THR A 5 -37.96 -3.88 4.10
C THR A 5 -37.06 -2.70 4.45
N THR A 6 -35.81 -2.99 4.76
CA THR A 6 -34.78 -1.96 4.90
C THR A 6 -34.76 -1.15 3.60
N SER A 7 -35.14 0.12 3.69
CA SER A 7 -35.04 1.07 2.59
C SER A 7 -33.60 1.02 2.10
N ASN A 8 -33.39 0.49 0.90
CA ASN A 8 -32.06 0.42 0.28
C ASN A 8 -31.59 1.86 0.15
N PRO A 9 -30.62 2.34 0.96
CA PRO A 9 -30.27 3.75 0.92
C PRO A 9 -29.73 4.02 -0.48
N ASN A 10 -30.28 5.03 -1.15
CA ASN A 10 -29.86 5.34 -2.51
C ASN A 10 -28.50 6.03 -2.47
N PHE A 11 -27.43 5.27 -2.24
CA PHE A 11 -26.07 5.78 -2.32
C PHE A 11 -25.72 6.04 -3.78
N PRO A 12 -25.17 7.22 -4.13
CA PRO A 12 -24.76 7.50 -5.51
C PRO A 12 -23.64 6.57 -5.98
N ILE A 13 -22.80 6.08 -5.06
CA ILE A 13 -21.75 5.10 -5.32
C ILE A 13 -22.33 3.69 -5.17
N LYS A 14 -22.32 2.91 -6.25
CA LYS A 14 -22.80 1.52 -6.27
C LYS A 14 -21.69 0.48 -6.21
N THR A 15 -20.50 0.86 -6.67
CA THR A 15 -19.30 0.02 -6.73
C THR A 15 -18.11 0.78 -6.17
N VAL A 16 -17.38 0.15 -5.25
CA VAL A 16 -16.07 0.61 -4.78
C VAL A 16 -15.00 -0.32 -5.34
N VAL A 17 -14.03 0.24 -6.04
CA VAL A 17 -12.87 -0.49 -6.57
C VAL A 17 -11.65 -0.16 -5.71
N VAL A 18 -11.06 -1.19 -5.10
CA VAL A 18 -9.90 -1.08 -4.22
C VAL A 18 -8.69 -1.67 -4.94
N LEU A 19 -7.67 -0.83 -5.15
CA LEU A 19 -6.35 -1.21 -5.64
C LEU A 19 -5.34 -0.93 -4.52
N VAL A 20 -4.64 -1.96 -4.05
CA VAL A 20 -3.61 -1.83 -3.02
C VAL A 20 -2.24 -1.97 -3.68
N GLN A 21 -1.45 -0.92 -3.61
CA GLN A 21 -0.07 -0.88 -4.09
C GLN A 21 0.92 -1.17 -2.93
N GLU A 22 2.18 -1.44 -3.26
CA GLU A 22 3.18 -1.94 -2.31
C GLU A 22 4.35 -0.97 -2.08
N ASN A 23 4.89 -1.01 -0.85
CA ASN A 23 6.22 -0.54 -0.42
C ASN A 23 6.67 0.85 -0.87
N ARG A 24 5.77 1.84 -0.82
CA ARG A 24 6.11 3.25 -1.04
C ARG A 24 5.51 4.13 0.05
N SER A 25 6.32 5.04 0.61
CA SER A 25 5.85 6.06 1.54
C SER A 25 5.14 7.20 0.80
N PHE A 26 4.37 7.99 1.56
CA PHE A 26 3.67 9.16 1.02
C PHE A 26 4.65 10.15 0.39
N ASP A 27 5.68 10.58 1.12
CA ASP A 27 6.65 11.57 0.61
C ASP A 27 7.43 11.06 -0.61
N HIS A 28 7.67 9.74 -0.68
CA HIS A 28 8.36 9.13 -1.82
C HIS A 28 7.55 9.26 -3.12
N MET A 29 6.22 9.07 -3.07
CA MET A 29 5.38 9.10 -4.27
C MET A 29 4.69 10.44 -4.50
N LEU A 30 4.21 11.08 -3.44
CA LEU A 30 3.31 12.22 -3.50
C LEU A 30 3.86 13.48 -2.82
N GLY A 31 5.01 13.41 -2.13
CA GLY A 31 5.59 14.55 -1.43
C GLY A 31 5.74 15.78 -2.33
N TRP A 32 6.35 15.61 -3.51
CA TRP A 32 6.56 16.70 -4.47
C TRP A 32 5.30 17.13 -5.23
N MET A 33 4.17 16.41 -5.09
CA MET A 33 2.90 16.81 -5.71
C MET A 33 2.33 18.08 -5.08
N LYS A 34 2.86 18.53 -3.94
CA LYS A 34 2.58 19.85 -3.36
C LYS A 34 2.82 21.00 -4.33
N THR A 35 3.77 20.84 -5.25
CA THR A 35 4.04 21.83 -6.32
C THR A 35 2.86 22.01 -7.29
N ILE A 36 2.00 20.99 -7.42
CA ILE A 36 0.83 20.98 -8.30
C ILE A 36 -0.46 21.24 -7.51
N LYS A 37 -0.53 20.69 -6.29
CA LYS A 37 -1.67 20.84 -5.39
C LYS A 37 -1.18 21.31 -4.02
N PRO A 38 -1.06 22.64 -3.80
CA PRO A 38 -0.46 23.22 -2.59
C PRO A 38 -1.13 22.81 -1.27
N GLY A 39 -2.38 22.36 -1.32
CA GLY A 39 -3.11 21.86 -0.16
C GLY A 39 -2.67 20.48 0.36
N ILE A 40 -1.75 19.80 -0.35
CA ILE A 40 -1.18 18.53 0.11
C ILE A 40 -0.14 18.78 1.21
N ASP A 41 -0.22 17.98 2.28
CA ASP A 41 0.81 17.86 3.32
C ASP A 41 2.06 17.12 2.79
N GLY A 42 2.74 17.73 1.82
CA GLY A 42 3.95 17.21 1.17
C GLY A 42 5.19 18.06 1.46
N VAL A 43 6.30 17.68 0.82
CA VAL A 43 7.64 18.22 1.08
C VAL A 43 7.87 19.61 0.46
N THR A 44 8.81 20.34 1.05
CA THR A 44 9.22 21.69 0.65
C THR A 44 10.66 21.75 0.15
N GLY A 45 11.44 20.69 0.36
CA GLY A 45 12.87 20.63 0.11
C GLY A 45 13.73 21.13 1.28
N SER A 46 13.11 21.49 2.40
CA SER A 46 13.81 21.85 3.63
C SER A 46 13.95 20.66 4.60
N GLU A 47 13.18 19.60 4.35
CA GLU A 47 13.18 18.38 5.14
C GLU A 47 14.53 17.66 5.04
N SER A 48 15.03 17.14 6.16
CA SER A 48 16.32 16.45 6.20
C SER A 48 16.41 15.49 7.37
N ASN A 49 17.33 14.53 7.28
CA ASN A 49 17.72 13.63 8.37
C ASN A 49 19.24 13.63 8.54
N PRO A 50 19.74 13.54 9.78
CA PRO A 50 21.16 13.33 10.03
C PRO A 50 21.58 11.89 9.65
N LEU A 51 22.84 11.70 9.25
CA LEU A 51 23.43 10.35 9.06
C LEU A 51 23.63 9.61 10.40
N SER A 52 23.70 10.36 11.50
CA SER A 52 23.79 9.86 12.87
C SER A 52 22.99 10.76 13.81
N THR A 53 22.06 10.18 14.56
CA THR A 53 21.22 10.87 15.56
C THR A 53 21.91 11.00 16.91
N ALA A 54 23.00 10.27 17.16
CA ALA A 54 23.76 10.35 18.41
C ALA A 54 24.42 11.72 18.59
N ASP A 55 24.81 12.36 17.47
CA ASP A 55 25.53 13.64 17.42
C ASP A 55 24.83 14.63 16.46
N ASP A 56 23.52 14.79 16.58
CA ASP A 56 22.68 15.52 15.60
C ASP A 56 23.20 16.93 15.24
N LEU A 57 23.87 17.63 16.16
CA LEU A 57 24.44 18.97 15.93
C LEU A 57 25.67 18.99 15.00
N THR A 58 26.43 17.89 14.92
CA THR A 58 27.66 17.80 14.11
C THR A 58 27.52 16.82 12.94
N SER A 59 26.44 16.04 12.95
CA SER A 59 26.13 15.05 11.93
C SER A 59 25.86 15.69 10.57
N LYS A 60 26.45 15.11 9.51
CA LYS A 60 26.10 15.48 8.14
C LYS A 60 24.61 15.20 7.92
N ARG A 61 23.90 16.19 7.40
CA ARG A 61 22.48 16.06 7.05
C ARG A 61 22.31 15.66 5.59
N VAL A 62 21.36 14.79 5.34
CA VAL A 62 20.86 14.43 4.01
C VAL A 62 19.52 15.13 3.85
N PHE A 63 19.43 16.03 2.87
CA PHE A 63 18.20 16.75 2.54
C PHE A 63 17.33 15.91 1.62
N PHE A 64 16.02 16.02 1.79
CA PHE A 64 15.06 15.31 0.96
C PHE A 64 15.03 15.92 -0.45
N GLY A 65 15.38 15.12 -1.45
CA GLY A 65 15.44 15.54 -2.85
C GLY A 65 14.32 14.96 -3.73
N ASP A 66 14.39 15.20 -5.03
CA ASP A 66 13.46 14.73 -6.06
C ASP A 66 14.12 13.74 -7.06
N GLY A 67 15.26 13.18 -6.66
CA GLY A 67 16.10 12.31 -7.45
C GLY A 67 15.68 10.84 -7.48
N SER A 68 14.48 10.49 -6.99
CA SER A 68 14.04 9.08 -7.01
C SER A 68 13.97 8.56 -8.43
N LEU A 69 14.64 7.43 -8.61
CA LEU A 69 14.59 6.65 -9.83
C LEU A 69 13.88 5.33 -9.54
N TYR A 70 13.47 4.65 -10.60
CA TYR A 70 13.01 3.25 -10.51
C TYR A 70 14.23 2.33 -10.30
N VAL A 71 14.90 2.45 -9.16
CA VAL A 71 16.04 1.63 -8.75
C VAL A 71 15.61 0.61 -7.69
N ASP A 72 16.27 -0.55 -7.70
CA ASP A 72 16.03 -1.62 -6.73
C ASP A 72 16.83 -1.35 -5.45
N GLN A 73 16.24 -0.59 -4.53
CA GLN A 73 16.72 -0.51 -3.16
C GLN A 73 15.55 -0.79 -2.21
N ASP A 74 15.77 -1.75 -1.33
CA ASP A 74 14.80 -2.28 -0.37
C ASP A 74 15.21 -1.82 1.04
N PRO A 75 14.77 -0.61 1.46
CA PRO A 75 15.11 -0.10 2.78
C PRO A 75 14.52 -1.00 3.87
N GLY A 76 15.04 -0.84 5.09
CA GLY A 76 14.54 -1.57 6.24
C GLY A 76 13.05 -1.34 6.47
N HIS A 77 12.29 -2.43 6.48
CA HIS A 77 10.84 -2.43 6.69
C HIS A 77 10.41 -3.48 7.74
N SER A 78 11.36 -3.90 8.59
CA SER A 78 11.06 -4.66 9.80
C SER A 78 10.55 -3.72 10.90
N ILE A 79 9.89 -4.27 11.93
CA ILE A 79 9.44 -3.46 13.07
C ILE A 79 10.61 -2.75 13.79
N GLN A 80 11.79 -3.39 13.84
CA GLN A 80 12.99 -2.80 14.43
C GLN A 80 13.54 -1.64 13.58
N ASP A 81 13.55 -1.80 12.25
CA ASP A 81 13.96 -0.75 11.33
C ASP A 81 13.00 0.45 11.40
N ILE A 82 11.70 0.18 11.35
CA ILE A 82 10.66 1.22 11.43
C ILE A 82 10.76 1.96 12.77
N PHE A 83 11.04 1.25 13.88
CA PHE A 83 11.27 1.89 15.16
C PHE A 83 12.49 2.82 15.12
N GLU A 84 13.62 2.36 14.58
CA GLU A 84 14.80 3.23 14.46
C GLU A 84 14.53 4.46 13.60
N GLN A 85 13.83 4.30 12.48
CA GLN A 85 13.48 5.40 11.58
C GLN A 85 12.64 6.47 12.27
N ILE A 86 11.62 6.05 13.03
CA ILE A 86 10.66 6.95 13.71
C ILE A 86 11.28 7.58 14.97
N PHE A 87 11.99 6.81 15.80
CA PHE A 87 12.50 7.26 17.10
C PHE A 87 13.94 7.75 17.04
N GLY A 88 14.64 7.54 15.92
CA GLY A 88 16.04 7.91 15.74
C GLY A 88 17.02 7.00 16.47
N VAL A 89 16.56 5.96 17.18
CA VAL A 89 17.41 5.04 17.92
C VAL A 89 16.94 3.60 17.78
N PRO A 90 17.85 2.60 17.85
CA PRO A 90 17.45 1.20 17.87
C PRO A 90 16.47 0.90 19.01
N TRP A 91 15.59 -0.07 18.75
CA TRP A 91 14.68 -0.56 19.76
C TRP A 91 15.44 -1.21 20.93
N SER A 92 15.10 -0.80 22.14
CA SER A 92 15.49 -1.40 23.41
C SER A 92 14.39 -1.11 24.44
N GLN A 93 14.43 -1.80 25.59
CA GLN A 93 13.50 -1.53 26.67
C GLN A 93 13.60 -0.07 27.16
N ASP A 94 14.80 0.49 27.16
CA ASP A 94 15.06 1.89 27.56
C ASP A 94 14.57 2.90 26.50
N SER A 95 14.60 2.55 25.21
CA SER A 95 14.14 3.45 24.15
C SER A 95 12.63 3.43 23.94
N ALA A 96 11.90 2.47 24.51
CA ALA A 96 10.46 2.32 24.34
C ALA A 96 9.64 3.56 24.77
N ALA A 97 10.15 4.36 25.70
CA ALA A 97 9.50 5.58 26.19
C ALA A 97 9.96 6.87 25.48
N LYS A 98 10.90 6.78 24.53
CA LYS A 98 11.38 7.96 23.79
C LYS A 98 10.30 8.53 22.90
N GLN A 99 10.36 9.83 22.67
CA GLN A 99 9.45 10.51 21.73
C GLN A 99 9.89 10.27 20.29
N PRO A 100 8.95 10.13 19.34
CA PRO A 100 9.28 10.01 17.92
C PRO A 100 9.89 11.32 17.41
N THR A 101 11.01 11.23 16.71
CA THR A 101 11.76 12.38 16.16
C THR A 101 11.70 12.46 14.64
N MET A 102 11.41 11.33 13.98
CA MET A 102 11.47 11.17 12.53
C MET A 102 12.86 11.49 11.94
N GLN A 103 13.93 11.37 12.74
CA GLN A 103 15.31 11.68 12.34
C GLN A 103 16.16 10.43 12.00
N GLY A 104 15.59 9.23 12.04
CA GLY A 104 16.34 7.98 11.90
C GLY A 104 16.41 7.38 10.50
N PHE A 105 15.74 7.95 9.50
CA PHE A 105 15.62 7.36 8.16
C PHE A 105 16.96 7.26 7.44
N ALA A 106 17.72 8.37 7.38
CA ALA A 106 19.03 8.39 6.75
C ALA A 106 20.04 7.49 7.49
N GLN A 107 20.04 7.54 8.83
CA GLN A 107 20.90 6.68 9.66
C GLN A 107 20.63 5.19 9.43
N ASN A 108 19.36 4.76 9.50
CA ASN A 108 19.00 3.35 9.34
C ASN A 108 19.37 2.84 7.94
N ALA A 109 19.11 3.65 6.90
CA ALA A 109 19.49 3.35 5.53
C ALA A 109 21.02 3.19 5.37
N GLU A 110 21.80 4.15 5.88
CA GLU A 110 23.26 4.15 5.78
C GLU A 110 23.90 2.94 6.48
N ARG A 111 23.35 2.53 7.62
CA ARG A 111 23.80 1.33 8.35
C ARG A 111 23.58 0.04 7.57
N LYS A 112 22.53 -0.03 6.76
CA LYS A 112 22.25 -1.21 5.93
C LYS A 112 23.14 -1.27 4.71
N THR A 113 23.36 -0.14 4.06
CA THR A 113 24.18 -0.05 2.86
C THR A 113 24.73 1.36 2.74
N ASN A 114 26.05 1.47 2.65
CA ASN A 114 26.74 2.74 2.47
C ASN A 114 26.22 3.48 1.22
N GLY A 115 25.77 4.73 1.37
CA GLY A 115 25.15 5.55 0.33
C GLY A 115 23.65 5.33 0.11
N MET A 116 23.00 4.40 0.82
CA MET A 116 21.55 4.18 0.71
C MET A 116 20.74 5.34 1.31
N SER A 117 21.34 6.12 2.23
CA SER A 117 20.71 7.33 2.77
C SER A 117 20.31 8.32 1.68
N ASP A 118 21.17 8.52 0.67
CA ASP A 118 20.87 9.36 -0.48
C ASP A 118 19.69 8.79 -1.28
N THR A 119 19.53 7.47 -1.38
CA THR A 119 18.39 6.89 -2.13
C THR A 119 17.07 6.98 -1.35
N VAL A 120 17.10 6.74 -0.03
CA VAL A 120 15.90 6.78 0.83
C VAL A 120 15.39 8.21 1.04
N MET A 121 16.28 9.19 1.06
CA MET A 121 15.95 10.60 1.22
C MET A 121 15.62 11.29 -0.11
N ASN A 122 14.90 10.59 -1.00
CA ASN A 122 14.42 11.15 -2.26
C ASN A 122 12.97 10.75 -2.55
N GLY A 123 12.26 11.66 -3.22
CA GLY A 123 10.92 11.50 -3.75
C GLY A 123 10.89 11.53 -5.27
N PHE A 124 9.80 11.05 -5.87
CA PHE A 124 9.56 11.24 -7.30
C PHE A 124 9.04 12.64 -7.57
N LYS A 125 9.66 13.34 -8.52
CA LYS A 125 9.04 14.52 -9.14
C LYS A 125 7.75 14.14 -9.89
N PRO A 126 6.75 15.02 -9.98
CA PRO A 126 5.50 14.71 -10.65
C PRO A 126 5.64 14.19 -12.09
N GLU A 127 6.62 14.71 -12.84
CA GLU A 127 6.87 14.35 -14.24
C GLU A 127 7.38 12.90 -14.39
N ALA A 128 8.00 12.33 -13.36
CA ALA A 128 8.48 10.96 -13.38
C ALA A 128 7.33 9.95 -13.27
N ILE A 129 6.23 10.33 -12.61
CA ILE A 129 5.06 9.51 -12.31
C ILE A 129 3.77 10.17 -12.84
N PRO A 130 3.65 10.34 -14.17
CA PRO A 130 2.57 11.15 -14.77
C PRO A 130 1.18 10.62 -14.47
N VAL A 131 1.00 9.32 -14.23
CA VAL A 131 -0.29 8.76 -13.83
C VAL A 131 -0.75 9.29 -12.47
N TYR A 132 0.15 9.33 -11.48
CA TYR A 132 -0.17 9.88 -10.17
C TYR A 132 -0.37 11.38 -10.22
N LYS A 133 0.43 12.08 -11.04
CA LYS A 133 0.26 13.51 -11.30
C LYS A 133 -1.17 13.84 -11.73
N GLU A 134 -1.71 13.13 -12.73
CA GLU A 134 -3.09 13.32 -13.19
C GLU A 134 -4.12 12.95 -12.10
N LEU A 135 -3.91 11.81 -11.41
CA LEU A 135 -4.84 11.39 -10.34
C LEU A 135 -4.90 12.42 -9.21
N VAL A 136 -3.78 12.99 -8.80
CA VAL A 136 -3.72 14.01 -7.74
C VAL A 136 -4.38 15.31 -8.19
N ALA A 137 -4.18 15.70 -9.45
CA ALA A 137 -4.78 16.92 -10.00
C ALA A 137 -6.31 16.83 -10.04
N GLU A 138 -6.85 15.70 -10.49
CA GLU A 138 -8.27 15.54 -10.79
C GLU A 138 -9.11 14.96 -9.63
N PHE A 139 -8.48 14.27 -8.67
CA PHE A 139 -9.19 13.56 -7.61
C PHE A 139 -8.75 13.97 -6.19
N ALA A 140 -9.52 13.50 -5.19
CA ALA A 140 -9.21 13.69 -3.79
C ALA A 140 -8.00 12.85 -3.38
N VAL A 141 -7.17 13.42 -2.50
CA VAL A 141 -6.00 12.76 -1.89
C VAL A 141 -6.19 12.77 -0.38
N CYS A 142 -6.01 11.62 0.26
CA CYS A 142 -5.90 11.52 1.71
C CYS A 142 -4.41 11.56 2.08
N ASP A 143 -3.92 12.72 2.51
CA ASP A 143 -2.51 12.95 2.86
C ASP A 143 -2.16 12.64 4.33
N ARG A 144 -3.16 12.19 5.10
CA ARG A 144 -2.99 11.69 6.47
C ARG A 144 -3.52 10.27 6.63
N TRP A 145 -3.21 9.42 5.65
CA TRP A 145 -3.53 7.98 5.65
C TRP A 145 -2.31 7.16 6.06
N PHE A 146 -2.35 6.57 7.26
CA PHE A 146 -1.22 5.84 7.83
C PHE A 146 -1.42 4.32 7.75
N ALA A 147 -0.31 3.58 7.73
CA ALA A 147 -0.33 2.14 7.95
C ALA A 147 -0.95 1.82 9.32
N ALA A 148 -1.70 0.73 9.41
CA ALA A 148 -2.41 0.37 10.63
C ALA A 148 -1.44 -0.07 11.75
N VAL A 149 -0.33 -0.69 11.37
CA VAL A 149 0.73 -1.12 12.29
C VAL A 149 2.12 -0.90 11.68
N PRO A 150 3.14 -0.57 12.49
CA PRO A 150 4.53 -0.43 12.05
C PRO A 150 5.17 -1.81 11.81
N ALA A 151 4.66 -2.53 10.82
CA ALA A 151 5.09 -3.88 10.48
C ALA A 151 5.22 -4.04 8.96
N SER A 152 5.78 -5.19 8.55
CA SER A 152 5.96 -5.54 7.13
C SER A 152 4.62 -5.65 6.37
N THR A 153 4.69 -5.98 5.09
CA THR A 153 3.56 -5.97 4.15
C THR A 153 2.33 -6.77 4.64
N GLN A 154 2.50 -8.01 5.12
CA GLN A 154 1.37 -8.90 5.37
C GLN A 154 0.43 -8.41 6.49
N PRO A 155 0.91 -8.01 7.69
CA PRO A 155 0.05 -7.41 8.71
C PRO A 155 -0.82 -6.27 8.17
N ASN A 156 -0.22 -5.32 7.44
CA ASN A 156 -0.98 -4.18 6.89
C ASN A 156 -1.99 -4.60 5.81
N ARG A 157 -1.68 -5.59 4.96
CA ARG A 157 -2.65 -6.18 4.02
C ARG A 157 -3.84 -6.84 4.74
N LEU A 158 -3.60 -7.46 5.89
CA LEU A 158 -4.67 -8.03 6.71
C LEU A 158 -5.63 -6.93 7.24
N PHE A 159 -5.09 -5.78 7.64
CA PHE A 159 -5.91 -4.66 8.10
C PHE A 159 -6.84 -4.11 7.01
N VAL A 160 -6.42 -4.07 5.74
CA VAL A 160 -7.22 -3.51 4.63
C VAL A 160 -8.61 -4.15 4.54
N HIS A 161 -8.70 -5.47 4.70
CA HIS A 161 -9.97 -6.19 4.52
C HIS A 161 -10.55 -6.80 5.80
N SER A 162 -9.85 -6.71 6.94
CA SER A 162 -10.34 -7.28 8.20
C SER A 162 -10.21 -6.39 9.43
N ALA A 163 -9.66 -5.18 9.29
CA ALA A 163 -9.41 -4.24 10.39
C ALA A 163 -8.55 -4.80 11.54
N THR A 164 -7.86 -5.92 11.32
CA THR A 164 -6.92 -6.54 12.26
C THR A 164 -5.88 -7.38 11.52
N SER A 165 -4.68 -7.54 12.08
CA SER A 165 -3.70 -8.54 11.62
C SER A 165 -3.85 -9.90 12.32
N HIS A 166 -4.81 -10.05 13.24
CA HIS A 166 -4.95 -11.23 14.09
C HIS A 166 -3.65 -11.57 14.85
N GLY A 167 -2.96 -10.54 15.32
CA GLY A 167 -1.70 -10.68 16.07
C GLY A 167 -0.46 -10.91 15.21
N ALA A 168 -0.59 -10.99 13.88
CA ALA A 168 0.58 -11.07 13.02
C ALA A 168 1.39 -9.76 13.07
N THR A 169 2.69 -9.90 13.33
CA THR A 169 3.68 -8.80 13.36
C THR A 169 4.72 -8.92 12.23
N SER A 170 4.72 -10.04 11.50
CA SER A 170 5.60 -10.34 10.37
C SER A 170 4.97 -11.37 9.43
N ASN A 171 5.72 -11.79 8.41
CA ASN A 171 5.28 -12.81 7.45
C ASN A 171 5.44 -14.22 8.04
N ASP A 172 4.43 -14.72 8.76
CA ASP A 172 4.43 -16.08 9.30
C ASP A 172 3.94 -17.10 8.26
N ARG A 173 4.85 -17.94 7.76
CA ARG A 173 4.55 -18.95 6.74
C ARG A 173 3.49 -19.96 7.18
N LYS A 174 3.49 -20.37 8.45
CA LYS A 174 2.54 -21.35 8.97
C LYS A 174 1.13 -20.76 8.99
N LEU A 175 0.98 -19.54 9.50
CA LEU A 175 -0.31 -18.85 9.51
C LEU A 175 -0.82 -18.55 8.10
N LEU A 176 0.06 -18.22 7.16
CA LEU A 176 -0.30 -18.06 5.74
C LEU A 176 -0.84 -19.36 5.13
N ILE A 177 -0.25 -20.51 5.48
CA ILE A 177 -0.72 -21.82 5.02
C ILE A 177 -2.04 -22.22 5.70
N GLU A 178 -2.19 -22.03 7.01
CA GLU A 178 -3.41 -22.38 7.75
C GLU A 178 -4.59 -21.47 7.38
N GLY A 179 -4.29 -20.21 7.06
CA GLY A 179 -5.25 -19.16 6.78
C GLY A 179 -5.70 -18.44 8.05
N TYR A 180 -5.74 -17.12 7.96
CA TYR A 180 -6.14 -16.19 9.01
C TYR A 180 -7.66 -16.28 9.26
N PRO A 181 -8.10 -16.48 10.52
CA PRO A 181 -9.48 -16.82 10.83
C PRO A 181 -10.42 -15.62 11.05
N GLN A 182 -9.90 -14.39 11.07
CA GLN A 182 -10.71 -13.20 11.34
C GLN A 182 -11.79 -12.97 10.27
N LYS A 183 -12.91 -12.41 10.71
CA LYS A 183 -13.98 -11.96 9.82
C LYS A 183 -13.47 -10.83 8.92
N THR A 184 -13.85 -10.89 7.65
CA THR A 184 -13.46 -9.90 6.65
C THR A 184 -14.65 -9.05 6.21
N ILE A 185 -14.36 -7.92 5.54
CA ILE A 185 -15.36 -7.09 4.86
C ILE A 185 -16.19 -7.90 3.85
N PHE A 186 -15.61 -8.93 3.24
CA PHE A 186 -16.31 -9.80 2.28
C PHE A 186 -17.49 -10.55 2.90
N GLU A 187 -17.31 -11.02 4.14
CA GLU A 187 -18.38 -11.67 4.90
C GLU A 187 -19.40 -10.64 5.37
N SER A 188 -18.97 -9.46 5.84
CA SER A 188 -19.88 -8.37 6.20
C SER A 188 -20.72 -7.88 5.01
N LEU A 189 -20.16 -7.88 3.79
CA LEU A 189 -20.88 -7.53 2.57
C LEU A 189 -21.94 -8.59 2.24
N GLU A 190 -21.58 -9.88 2.30
CA GLU A 190 -22.53 -10.98 2.07
C GLU A 190 -23.70 -10.92 3.07
N GLU A 191 -23.41 -10.73 4.36
CA GLU A 191 -24.43 -10.57 5.42
C GLU A 191 -25.35 -9.37 5.18
N ALA A 192 -24.82 -8.30 4.57
CA ALA A 192 -25.58 -7.11 4.19
C ALA A 192 -26.30 -7.25 2.82
N GLY A 193 -26.25 -8.42 2.18
CA GLY A 193 -26.84 -8.64 0.85
C GLY A 193 -26.11 -7.94 -0.30
N CYS A 194 -24.86 -7.52 -0.08
CA CYS A 194 -23.98 -6.92 -1.07
C CYS A 194 -23.05 -7.97 -1.68
N THR A 195 -22.57 -7.68 -2.89
CA THR A 195 -21.70 -8.57 -3.66
C THR A 195 -20.25 -8.07 -3.66
N PHE A 196 -19.30 -8.99 -3.81
CA PHE A 196 -17.89 -8.65 -3.99
C PHE A 196 -17.23 -9.49 -5.09
N GLY A 197 -16.12 -8.99 -5.63
CA GLY A 197 -15.33 -9.70 -6.63
C GLY A 197 -13.84 -9.36 -6.51
N ILE A 198 -13.02 -10.39 -6.57
CA ILE A 198 -11.57 -10.31 -6.48
C ILE A 198 -11.01 -10.62 -7.87
N TYR A 199 -10.42 -9.61 -8.50
CA TYR A 199 -9.81 -9.73 -9.82
C TYR A 199 -8.31 -9.79 -9.66
N TYR A 200 -7.72 -10.92 -10.02
CA TYR A 200 -6.34 -11.23 -9.71
C TYR A 200 -5.56 -11.67 -10.94
N GLN A 201 -4.26 -11.42 -10.96
CA GLN A 201 -3.34 -11.88 -12.00
C GLN A 201 -2.37 -12.97 -11.53
N TYR A 202 -2.19 -13.11 -10.23
CA TYR A 202 -1.40 -14.14 -9.57
C TYR A 202 -2.16 -14.58 -8.31
N PRO A 203 -1.98 -15.81 -7.77
CA PRO A 203 -2.59 -16.24 -6.51
C PRO A 203 -2.81 -15.10 -5.52
N PRO A 204 -4.07 -14.72 -5.28
CA PRO A 204 -4.38 -13.46 -4.61
C PRO A 204 -4.10 -13.57 -3.11
N ALA A 205 -3.56 -12.49 -2.53
CA ALA A 205 -3.24 -12.40 -1.11
C ALA A 205 -4.50 -12.52 -0.24
N THR A 206 -5.67 -12.21 -0.77
CA THR A 206 -6.96 -12.47 -0.11
C THR A 206 -7.19 -13.95 0.22
N LEU A 207 -6.50 -14.89 -0.44
CA LEU A 207 -6.53 -16.30 -0.02
C LEU A 207 -5.79 -16.57 1.29
N PHE A 208 -5.11 -15.60 1.87
CA PHE A 208 -4.61 -15.73 3.24
C PHE A 208 -5.74 -15.69 4.27
N TYR A 209 -6.92 -15.19 3.94
CA TYR A 209 -8.10 -15.34 4.80
C TYR A 209 -8.70 -16.74 4.65
N LYS A 210 -8.80 -17.48 5.76
CA LYS A 210 -9.31 -18.86 5.79
C LYS A 210 -10.71 -18.97 5.18
N ASN A 211 -11.58 -17.99 5.48
CA ASN A 211 -12.95 -18.01 4.99
C ASN A 211 -13.07 -17.85 3.48
N LEU A 212 -12.17 -17.12 2.82
CA LEU A 212 -12.19 -16.94 1.37
C LEU A 212 -11.77 -18.18 0.57
N ARG A 213 -11.28 -19.22 1.25
CA ARG A 213 -10.95 -20.52 0.65
C ARG A 213 -12.15 -21.45 0.51
N LYS A 214 -13.33 -21.06 1.03
CA LYS A 214 -14.56 -21.84 0.87
C LYS A 214 -14.94 -21.91 -0.61
N LEU A 215 -15.36 -23.09 -1.08
CA LEU A 215 -15.67 -23.33 -2.50
C LEU A 215 -16.69 -22.32 -3.07
N LYS A 216 -17.69 -21.92 -2.26
CA LYS A 216 -18.69 -20.91 -2.66
C LYS A 216 -18.07 -19.59 -3.12
N TYR A 217 -16.96 -19.16 -2.51
CA TYR A 217 -16.28 -17.92 -2.89
C TYR A 217 -15.31 -18.16 -4.04
N LEU A 218 -14.51 -19.24 -3.98
CA LEU A 218 -13.55 -19.59 -5.02
C LEU A 218 -14.18 -19.69 -6.41
N VAL A 219 -15.41 -20.24 -6.50
CA VAL A 219 -16.12 -20.41 -7.77
C VAL A 219 -16.76 -19.11 -8.26
N ASN A 220 -17.30 -18.30 -7.35
CA ASN A 220 -18.20 -17.21 -7.75
C ASN A 220 -17.57 -15.80 -7.66
N ASN A 221 -16.55 -15.61 -6.82
CA ASN A 221 -16.04 -14.27 -6.48
C ASN A 221 -14.59 -14.04 -6.94
N PHE A 222 -13.88 -15.07 -7.40
CA PHE A 222 -12.51 -14.96 -7.89
C PHE A 222 -12.50 -14.96 -9.42
N HIS A 223 -11.89 -13.94 -10.02
CA HIS A 223 -11.86 -13.75 -11.46
C HIS A 223 -10.44 -13.45 -11.95
N GLN A 224 -10.03 -14.10 -13.04
CA GLN A 224 -8.81 -13.70 -13.76
C GLN A 224 -8.95 -12.26 -14.29
N PHE A 225 -8.08 -11.37 -13.83
CA PHE A 225 -8.15 -9.94 -14.15
C PHE A 225 -8.13 -9.69 -15.66
N ASP A 226 -7.19 -10.32 -16.38
CA ASP A 226 -6.97 -10.08 -17.81
C ASP A 226 -8.16 -10.54 -18.68
N LEU A 227 -8.95 -11.50 -18.20
CA LEU A 227 -10.10 -12.05 -18.92
C LEU A 227 -11.41 -11.33 -18.58
N HIS A 228 -11.62 -11.00 -17.31
CA HIS A 228 -12.94 -10.65 -16.82
C HIS A 228 -13.09 -9.17 -16.48
N PHE A 229 -12.06 -8.50 -15.96
CA PHE A 229 -12.22 -7.17 -15.37
C PHE A 229 -12.75 -6.15 -16.38
N LYS A 230 -12.02 -5.95 -17.49
CA LYS A 230 -12.43 -5.02 -18.54
C LYS A 230 -13.82 -5.33 -19.11
N ARG A 231 -14.14 -6.62 -19.26
CA ARG A 231 -15.44 -7.07 -19.77
C ARG A 231 -16.56 -6.73 -18.78
N HIS A 232 -16.36 -7.01 -17.49
CA HIS A 232 -17.35 -6.70 -16.46
C HIS A 232 -17.53 -5.19 -16.27
N CYS A 233 -16.47 -4.38 -16.44
CA CYS A 233 -16.61 -2.92 -16.51
C CYS A 233 -17.51 -2.51 -17.67
N LYS A 234 -17.23 -2.99 -18.89
CA LYS A 234 -17.98 -2.63 -20.10
C LYS A 234 -19.45 -3.07 -20.03
N GLU A 235 -19.72 -4.21 -19.41
CA GLU A 235 -21.07 -4.77 -19.28
C GLU A 235 -21.83 -4.26 -18.06
N GLY A 236 -21.24 -3.40 -17.23
CA GLY A 236 -21.88 -2.92 -15.99
C GLY A 236 -22.12 -4.03 -14.96
N LYS A 237 -21.27 -5.07 -14.95
CA LYS A 237 -21.39 -6.26 -14.09
C LYS A 237 -20.44 -6.27 -12.90
N LEU A 238 -19.80 -5.14 -12.60
CA LEU A 238 -18.96 -5.07 -11.41
C LEU A 238 -19.82 -5.22 -10.14
N PRO A 239 -19.38 -6.02 -9.16
CA PRO A 239 -20.05 -6.14 -7.88
C PRO A 239 -19.94 -4.85 -7.04
N ASN A 240 -20.55 -4.84 -5.86
CA ASN A 240 -20.53 -3.67 -4.97
C ASN A 240 -19.12 -3.35 -4.44
N TYR A 241 -18.31 -4.38 -4.21
CA TYR A 241 -16.93 -4.22 -3.74
C TYR A 241 -15.98 -5.03 -4.62
N VAL A 242 -15.04 -4.34 -5.26
CA VAL A 242 -14.09 -4.93 -6.19
C VAL A 242 -12.68 -4.77 -5.61
N VAL A 243 -11.94 -5.87 -5.54
CA VAL A 243 -10.52 -5.84 -5.18
C VAL A 243 -9.70 -6.20 -6.40
N LEU A 244 -8.74 -5.34 -6.73
CA LEU A 244 -7.74 -5.58 -7.77
C LEU A 244 -6.45 -6.07 -7.11
N GLU A 245 -6.20 -7.37 -7.27
CA GLU A 245 -5.00 -8.04 -6.75
C GLU A 245 -3.93 -8.06 -7.84
N GLN A 246 -2.86 -7.32 -7.58
CA GLN A 246 -1.70 -7.23 -8.44
C GLN A 246 -0.86 -8.51 -8.35
N ARG A 247 0.15 -8.63 -9.21
CA ARG A 247 1.16 -9.70 -9.12
C ARG A 247 2.15 -9.27 -8.05
N TYR A 248 1.97 -9.80 -6.85
CA TYR A 248 2.86 -9.51 -5.71
C TYR A 248 4.12 -10.38 -5.66
N PHE A 249 4.16 -11.46 -6.45
CA PHE A 249 5.25 -12.43 -6.40
C PHE A 249 6.09 -12.36 -7.68
N ASP A 250 7.36 -12.00 -7.53
CA ASP A 250 8.34 -12.07 -8.60
C ASP A 250 8.65 -13.52 -8.96
N LEU A 251 8.10 -14.00 -10.07
CA LEU A 251 8.60 -15.20 -10.72
C LEU A 251 9.56 -14.79 -11.84
N LYS A 252 10.67 -15.50 -12.00
CA LYS A 252 11.70 -15.27 -13.05
C LYS A 252 11.17 -15.15 -14.49
N ILE A 253 9.90 -15.52 -14.72
CA ILE A 253 9.24 -15.57 -16.03
C ILE A 253 8.07 -14.56 -16.12
N LEU A 254 7.59 -14.03 -14.98
CA LEU A 254 6.47 -13.09 -14.88
C LEU A 254 6.75 -12.09 -13.74
N PRO A 255 7.24 -10.87 -14.05
CA PRO A 255 7.56 -9.88 -13.03
C PRO A 255 6.31 -9.34 -12.32
N GLY A 256 6.47 -8.90 -11.07
CA GLY A 256 5.46 -8.18 -10.30
C GLY A 256 4.98 -6.89 -10.97
N ASN A 257 3.81 -6.40 -10.60
CA ASN A 257 3.26 -5.13 -11.11
C ASN A 257 2.56 -4.29 -10.05
N ASP A 258 2.87 -4.57 -8.78
CA ASP A 258 2.35 -4.06 -7.52
C ASP A 258 3.10 -2.86 -6.94
N ASP A 259 4.05 -2.31 -7.70
CA ASP A 259 5.03 -1.30 -7.29
C ASP A 259 6.13 -1.80 -6.33
N HIS A 260 6.15 -3.09 -6.01
CA HIS A 260 7.32 -3.81 -5.51
C HIS A 260 8.31 -4.06 -6.67
N ARG A 261 9.61 -4.25 -6.34
CA ARG A 261 10.78 -4.47 -7.24
C ARG A 261 10.53 -4.34 -8.76
N LEU A 262 11.11 -3.27 -9.35
CA LEU A 262 11.42 -3.03 -10.76
C LEU A 262 10.59 -3.78 -11.85
N MET A 263 9.60 -3.10 -12.45
CA MET A 263 9.45 -2.92 -13.91
C MET A 263 8.19 -2.08 -14.27
N MET A 264 8.20 -0.80 -13.90
CA MET A 264 7.08 0.13 -14.09
C MET A 264 7.24 1.06 -15.31
N SER A 265 7.81 0.60 -16.43
CA SER A 265 7.95 1.47 -17.62
C SER A 265 6.73 1.46 -18.55
N LEU A 266 5.98 0.35 -18.65
CA LEU A 266 4.91 0.22 -19.68
C LEU A 266 3.56 -0.33 -19.17
N LYS A 267 3.49 -1.12 -18.10
CA LYS A 267 2.27 -1.89 -17.75
C LYS A 267 1.33 -1.22 -16.74
N ALA A 268 1.84 -0.59 -15.68
CA ALA A 268 0.96 0.15 -14.74
C ALA A 268 0.34 1.39 -15.39
N ARG A 269 1.08 2.04 -16.32
CA ARG A 269 0.53 3.05 -17.24
C ARG A 269 -0.69 2.53 -18.01
N ASN A 270 -0.71 1.25 -18.39
CA ASN A 270 -1.83 0.64 -19.10
C ASN A 270 -2.99 0.21 -18.20
N LEU A 271 -2.74 -0.15 -16.93
CA LEU A 271 -3.80 -0.47 -15.97
C LEU A 271 -4.57 0.79 -15.56
N SER A 272 -3.85 1.86 -15.20
CA SER A 272 -4.47 3.12 -14.80
C SER A 272 -5.13 3.86 -15.98
N ARG A 273 -4.48 3.91 -17.16
CA ARG A 273 -5.12 4.48 -18.37
C ARG A 273 -6.35 3.70 -18.84
N LYS A 274 -6.45 2.39 -18.59
CA LYS A 274 -7.65 1.61 -18.93
C LYS A 274 -8.80 1.86 -17.95
N SER A 275 -8.51 2.22 -16.69
CA SER A 275 -9.52 2.58 -15.69
C SER A 275 -10.02 4.01 -15.80
N MET A 276 -9.21 4.95 -16.31
CA MET A 276 -9.57 6.37 -16.42
C MET A 276 -10.21 6.76 -17.75
N LYS A 277 -10.31 5.85 -18.74
CA LYS A 277 -10.88 6.16 -20.06
C LYS A 277 -12.31 5.68 -20.29
N HIS A 278 -13.00 5.17 -19.27
CA HIS A 278 -14.38 4.69 -19.38
C HIS A 278 -15.18 5.00 -18.13
#